data_AF-A0A7D9LZ68-F1
#
_entry.id   AF-A0A7D9LZ68-F1
#
_cell.length_a   1.000
_cell.length_b   1.000
_cell.length_c   1.000
_cell.angle_alpha   90.00
_cell.angle_beta   90.00
_cell.angle_gamma   90.00
#
_symmetry.space_group_name_H-M   'P 1'
#
loop_
_entity.id
_entity.type
_entity.pdbx_description
1 polymer ?
#
loop_
_entity_poly.entity_id
_entity_poly.type
_entity_poly.pdbx_seq_one_letter_code
_entity_poly.pdbx_strand_id
1 'polypeptide(L)'
;MDYIDTLLIMEDDLDENQEDGDLGEFGESSMIRDDNNDPPEQDSSREPTGDSTNNSTVSTPVWCVCGRRRPMPQEVENKCCKLKKCITLTLRFTKLCLDPDVLELCIKNRADIRNEHEENSTRAFRKAAY
;
A
#
# COMPACT_ATOMS: atom_id res chain seq x y z
N MET A 1 61.53 22.72 9.53
CA MET A 1 60.41 23.67 9.42
C MET A 1 60.40 24.10 7.99
N ASP A 2 59.31 23.79 7.28
CA ASP A 2 58.72 24.55 6.16
C ASP A 2 57.61 23.67 5.57
N TYR A 3 56.49 23.63 6.31
CA TYR A 3 55.20 23.19 5.80
C TYR A 3 54.66 24.38 5.00
N ILE A 4 54.63 24.25 3.67
CA ILE A 4 53.96 25.25 2.83
C ILE A 4 52.77 24.54 2.19
N ASP A 5 51.63 25.01 2.69
CA ASP A 5 50.25 24.72 2.40
C ASP A 5 49.94 24.94 0.91
N THR A 6 49.69 23.85 0.17
CA THR A 6 49.13 23.90 -1.17
C THR A 6 47.68 23.42 -1.12
N LEU A 7 46.85 24.19 -0.44
CA LEU A 7 45.39 24.20 -0.62
C LEU A 7 45.10 24.57 -2.08
N LEU A 8 44.92 23.57 -2.95
CA LEU A 8 44.35 23.77 -4.28
C LEU A 8 42.85 24.03 -4.13
N ILE A 9 42.53 25.31 -4.20
CA ILE A 9 41.18 25.87 -4.34
C ILE A 9 40.59 25.35 -5.66
N MET A 10 39.38 24.81 -5.61
CA MET A 10 38.63 24.38 -6.80
C MET A 10 38.29 25.61 -7.63
N GLU A 11 38.83 25.72 -8.84
CA GLU A 11 38.46 26.75 -9.82
C GLU A 11 37.13 26.35 -10.47
N ASP A 12 36.09 27.12 -10.14
CA ASP A 12 34.78 27.09 -10.80
C ASP A 12 34.89 27.85 -12.14
N ASP A 13 35.06 27.13 -13.25
CA ASP A 13 34.90 27.69 -14.60
C ASP A 13 33.49 27.39 -15.12
N LEU A 14 32.57 28.32 -14.83
CA LEU A 14 31.29 28.46 -15.52
C LEU A 14 31.52 29.17 -16.85
N ASP A 15 31.46 28.43 -17.98
CA ASP A 15 31.31 29.04 -19.30
C ASP A 15 29.89 28.80 -19.83
N GLU A 16 29.13 29.89 -19.92
CA GLU A 16 27.83 29.98 -20.58
C GLU A 16 28.01 30.28 -22.09
N ASN A 17 27.16 29.64 -22.90
CA ASN A 17 26.73 29.98 -24.27
C ASN A 17 27.53 29.44 -25.47
N GLN A 18 26.95 28.43 -26.13
CA GLN A 18 26.81 28.40 -27.59
C GLN A 18 25.55 27.58 -27.98
N GLU A 19 24.48 28.29 -28.38
CA GLU A 19 23.36 27.84 -29.25
C GLU A 19 23.97 27.20 -30.51
N ASP A 20 23.52 26.10 -31.14
CA ASP A 20 22.25 25.86 -31.86
C ASP A 20 22.19 24.43 -32.50
N GLY A 21 20.98 23.91 -32.80
CA GLY A 21 20.73 22.73 -33.67
C GLY A 21 19.85 21.63 -33.02
N ASP A 22 18.52 21.69 -33.07
CA ASP A 22 17.61 21.43 -34.21
C ASP A 22 17.61 19.97 -34.72
N LEU A 23 16.45 19.32 -34.48
CA LEU A 23 15.81 18.19 -35.15
C LEU A 23 16.45 16.79 -35.16
N GLY A 24 15.72 15.85 -34.53
CA GLY A 24 15.92 14.41 -34.65
C GLY A 24 14.78 13.56 -34.10
N GLU A 25 13.53 13.96 -34.36
CA GLU A 25 12.36 13.09 -34.29
C GLU A 25 12.50 12.00 -35.35
N PHE A 26 12.60 10.73 -34.95
CA PHE A 26 12.50 9.61 -35.87
C PHE A 26 11.80 8.42 -35.23
N GLY A 27 10.62 8.11 -35.77
CA GLY A 27 10.22 6.72 -35.95
C GLY A 27 9.04 6.24 -35.12
N GLU A 28 7.85 6.79 -35.40
CA GLU A 28 6.62 6.04 -35.25
C GLU A 28 6.70 4.70 -36.02
N SER A 29 6.26 3.62 -35.38
CA SER A 29 5.69 2.48 -36.10
C SER A 29 4.50 1.96 -35.30
N SER A 30 3.37 2.54 -35.67
CA SER A 30 2.03 2.00 -35.46
C SER A 30 1.92 0.60 -36.05
N MET A 31 1.44 -0.35 -35.27
CA MET A 31 0.51 -1.36 -35.77
C MET A 31 -0.69 -1.42 -34.83
N ILE A 32 -1.63 -0.52 -35.07
CA ILE A 32 -3.03 -0.72 -34.71
C ILE A 32 -3.53 -1.94 -35.50
N ARG A 33 -4.09 -2.91 -34.79
CA ARG A 33 -5.01 -3.91 -35.34
C ARG A 33 -6.32 -3.78 -34.59
N ASP A 34 -7.14 -2.85 -35.05
CA ASP A 34 -8.59 -2.99 -35.01
C ASP A 34 -9.00 -3.76 -36.26
N ASP A 35 -9.73 -4.87 -36.13
CA ASP A 35 -11.10 -4.89 -36.62
C ASP A 35 -11.87 -6.12 -36.10
N ASN A 36 -13.16 -5.89 -35.99
CA ASN A 36 -14.18 -6.55 -35.21
C ASN A 36 -14.76 -7.79 -35.93
N ASN A 37 -15.25 -8.77 -35.16
CA ASN A 37 -16.65 -9.21 -35.27
C ASN A 37 -17.03 -10.27 -34.21
N ASP A 38 -18.05 -9.92 -33.45
CA ASP A 38 -18.86 -10.68 -32.48
C ASP A 38 -20.04 -11.39 -33.25
N PRO A 39 -21.00 -12.13 -32.64
CA PRO A 39 -21.00 -13.34 -31.79
C PRO A 39 -21.82 -14.51 -32.44
N PRO A 40 -22.23 -15.58 -31.70
CA PRO A 40 -23.48 -15.50 -30.91
C PRO A 40 -23.45 -16.19 -29.53
N GLU A 41 -24.12 -15.52 -28.59
CA GLU A 41 -25.04 -16.02 -27.55
C GLU A 41 -24.77 -17.39 -26.90
N GLN A 42 -24.44 -17.38 -25.59
CA GLN A 42 -25.03 -18.32 -24.62
C GLN A 42 -25.31 -17.64 -23.28
N ASP A 43 -26.61 -17.41 -23.06
CA ASP A 43 -27.27 -17.14 -21.81
C ASP A 43 -26.93 -18.18 -20.74
N SER A 44 -26.40 -17.72 -19.61
CA SER A 44 -26.52 -18.45 -18.33
C SER A 44 -26.37 -17.45 -17.20
N SER A 45 -27.52 -16.84 -16.90
CA SER A 45 -27.83 -16.21 -15.63
C SER A 45 -27.27 -17.02 -14.44
N ARG A 46 -26.22 -16.50 -13.78
CA ARG A 46 -25.85 -16.87 -12.41
C ARG A 46 -25.61 -15.62 -11.59
N GLU A 47 -26.71 -15.09 -11.08
CA GLU A 47 -26.75 -14.22 -9.92
C GLU A 47 -26.21 -14.93 -8.67
N PRO A 48 -25.76 -14.15 -7.66
CA PRO A 48 -24.70 -14.53 -6.74
C PRO A 48 -25.21 -15.56 -5.75
N THR A 49 -24.49 -16.68 -5.61
CA THR A 49 -24.77 -17.60 -4.52
C THR A 49 -24.48 -16.89 -3.21
N GLY A 50 -25.56 -16.56 -2.51
CA GLY A 50 -25.56 -15.90 -1.24
C GLY A 50 -24.68 -16.62 -0.22
N ASP A 51 -24.07 -15.76 0.59
CA ASP A 51 -24.08 -15.92 2.04
C ASP A 51 -23.58 -17.26 2.57
N SER A 52 -22.26 -17.46 2.52
CA SER A 52 -21.59 -18.20 3.59
C SER A 52 -21.16 -17.21 4.68
N THR A 53 -22.13 -16.59 5.33
CA THR A 53 -21.96 -16.20 6.72
C THR A 53 -21.75 -17.50 7.48
N ASN A 54 -20.49 -17.84 7.69
CA ASN A 54 -20.06 -18.82 8.67
C ASN A 54 -20.48 -18.28 10.03
N ASN A 55 -21.75 -18.47 10.38
CA ASN A 55 -22.30 -18.27 11.71
C ASN A 55 -21.71 -19.36 12.60
N SER A 56 -20.41 -19.25 12.88
CA SER A 56 -19.90 -19.66 14.17
C SER A 56 -20.64 -18.77 15.17
N THR A 57 -21.64 -19.35 15.81
CA THR A 57 -22.35 -18.81 16.98
C THR A 57 -21.39 -18.72 18.17
N VAL A 58 -20.25 -18.06 17.98
CA VAL A 58 -19.40 -17.59 19.05
C VAL A 58 -20.23 -16.50 19.72
N SER A 59 -20.85 -16.84 20.84
CA SER A 59 -21.64 -15.91 21.62
C SER A 59 -20.82 -14.64 21.81
N THR A 60 -21.32 -13.52 21.29
CA THR A 60 -20.72 -12.22 21.53
C THR A 60 -20.52 -12.06 23.05
N PRO A 61 -19.30 -11.78 23.51
CA PRO A 61 -19.06 -11.64 24.93
C PRO A 61 -19.92 -10.54 25.54
N VAL A 62 -20.40 -10.74 26.78
CA VAL A 62 -21.26 -9.78 27.48
C VAL A 62 -20.58 -8.41 27.67
N TRP A 63 -19.25 -8.39 27.74
CA TRP A 63 -18.46 -7.15 27.82
C TRP A 63 -18.34 -6.39 26.48
N CYS A 64 -18.79 -6.98 25.38
CA CYS A 64 -18.71 -6.38 24.06
C CYS A 64 -19.98 -5.59 23.71
N VAL A 65 -19.87 -4.26 23.75
CA VAL A 65 -20.98 -3.36 23.35
C VAL A 65 -21.20 -3.37 21.83
N CYS A 66 -20.14 -3.54 21.03
CA CYS A 66 -20.22 -3.39 19.57
C CYS A 66 -20.60 -4.67 18.80
N GLY A 67 -20.76 -5.81 19.48
CA GLY A 67 -21.20 -7.05 18.85
C GLY A 67 -20.17 -7.82 18.01
N ARG A 68 -18.93 -7.33 17.87
CA ARG A 68 -17.94 -7.91 16.93
C ARG A 68 -16.71 -8.55 17.56
N ARG A 69 -16.53 -8.42 18.88
CA ARG A 69 -15.36 -9.01 19.56
C ARG A 69 -15.60 -10.49 19.81
N ARG A 70 -14.52 -11.27 19.80
CA ARG A 70 -14.49 -12.67 20.22
C ARG A 70 -13.75 -12.77 21.56
N PRO A 71 -14.08 -13.76 22.41
CA PRO A 71 -13.29 -14.01 23.61
C PRO A 71 -11.88 -14.43 23.22
N MET A 72 -10.87 -13.84 23.87
CA MET A 72 -9.46 -14.18 23.71
C MET A 72 -8.93 -14.95 24.92
N PRO A 73 -7.86 -15.75 24.75
CA PRO A 73 -7.26 -16.52 25.84
C PRO A 73 -6.74 -15.65 26.99
N GLN A 74 -6.18 -14.47 26.66
CA GLN A 74 -5.64 -13.56 27.66
C GLN A 74 -6.68 -12.50 28.05
N GLU A 75 -6.88 -12.29 29.35
CA GLU A 75 -7.83 -11.30 29.87
C GLU A 75 -7.51 -9.87 29.40
N VAL A 76 -6.22 -9.55 29.25
CA VAL A 76 -5.76 -8.23 28.77
C VAL A 76 -6.21 -7.92 27.32
N GLU A 77 -6.50 -8.96 26.53
CA GLU A 77 -6.97 -8.84 25.15
C GLU A 77 -8.49 -8.68 25.05
N ASN A 78 -9.24 -8.96 26.14
CA ASN A 78 -10.69 -8.89 26.19
C ASN A 78 -11.19 -7.44 26.31
N LYS A 79 -10.97 -6.65 25.25
CA LYS A 79 -11.29 -5.21 25.18
C LYS A 79 -12.29 -4.87 24.08
N CYS A 80 -13.31 -4.08 24.43
CA CYS A 80 -14.27 -3.53 23.47
C CYS A 80 -13.85 -2.13 23.01
N CYS A 81 -14.20 -1.73 21.79
CA CYS A 81 -14.05 -0.35 21.33
C CYS A 81 -15.05 0.62 21.95
N LYS A 82 -16.11 0.11 22.62
CA LYS A 82 -17.14 0.88 23.35
C LYS A 82 -17.95 1.88 22.50
N LEU A 83 -17.89 1.77 21.17
CA LEU A 83 -18.65 2.61 20.25
C LEU A 83 -19.99 1.97 19.86
N LYS A 84 -21.04 2.78 19.65
CA LYS A 84 -22.35 2.33 19.13
C LYS A 84 -22.22 1.65 17.76
N LYS A 85 -21.41 2.23 16.87
CA LYS A 85 -20.98 1.61 15.61
C LYS A 85 -19.52 1.18 15.78
N CYS A 86 -19.21 -0.09 15.54
CA CYS A 86 -17.84 -0.60 15.70
C CYS A 86 -16.85 0.20 14.83
N ILE A 87 -15.68 0.53 15.38
CA ILE A 87 -14.62 1.25 14.65
C ILE A 87 -14.21 0.55 13.34
N THR A 88 -14.27 -0.78 13.32
CA THR A 88 -13.92 -1.59 12.15
C THR A 88 -14.88 -1.41 10.97
N LEU A 89 -16.05 -0.79 11.18
CA LEU A 89 -17.01 -0.47 10.12
C LEU A 89 -16.75 0.89 9.46
N THR A 90 -15.85 1.68 10.04
CA THR A 90 -15.55 3.00 9.49
C THR A 90 -14.67 2.84 8.25
N LEU A 91 -14.96 3.61 7.20
CA LEU A 91 -14.14 3.62 5.98
C LEU A 91 -12.67 3.97 6.28
N ARG A 92 -12.46 4.85 7.27
CA ARG A 92 -11.14 5.25 7.73
C ARG A 92 -10.33 4.07 8.28
N PHE A 93 -10.97 3.14 8.99
CA PHE A 93 -10.30 1.94 9.48
C PHE A 93 -9.83 1.06 8.31
N THR A 94 -10.67 0.85 7.30
CA THR A 94 -10.29 0.08 6.11
C THR A 94 -9.14 0.74 5.38
N LYS A 95 -9.22 2.05 5.12
CA LYS A 95 -8.19 2.78 4.36
C LYS A 95 -6.85 2.93 5.07
N LEU A 96 -6.82 2.93 6.41
CA LEU A 96 -5.56 3.15 7.15
C LEU A 96 -4.97 1.86 7.72
N CYS A 97 -5.82 0.95 8.21
CA CYS A 97 -5.35 -0.23 8.95
C CYS A 97 -5.40 -1.53 8.12
N LEU A 98 -6.11 -1.55 6.99
CA LEU A 98 -6.28 -2.75 6.15
C LEU A 98 -5.86 -2.56 4.69
N ASP A 99 -5.55 -1.33 4.28
CA ASP A 99 -5.13 -1.02 2.92
C ASP A 99 -3.67 -1.47 2.70
N PRO A 100 -3.41 -2.41 1.78
CA PRO A 100 -2.07 -2.95 1.57
C PRO A 100 -1.08 -1.89 1.11
N ASP A 101 -1.51 -0.93 0.27
CA ASP A 101 -0.62 0.10 -0.29
C ASP A 101 -0.13 1.05 0.81
N VAL A 102 -1.04 1.42 1.73
CA VAL A 102 -0.71 2.25 2.89
C VAL A 102 0.23 1.52 3.85
N LEU A 103 -0.03 0.23 4.11
CA LEU A 103 0.80 -0.58 5.00
C LEU A 103 2.19 -0.82 4.40
N GLU A 104 2.29 -1.08 3.09
CA GLU A 104 3.57 -1.25 2.40
C GLU A 104 4.40 0.03 2.46
N LEU A 105 3.79 1.20 2.22
CA LEU A 105 4.46 2.47 2.38
C LEU A 105 4.98 2.67 3.81
N CYS A 106 4.21 2.29 4.83
CA CYS A 106 4.65 2.37 6.22
C CYS A 106 5.82 1.42 6.53
N ILE A 107 5.83 0.22 5.94
CA ILE A 107 6.94 -0.74 6.09
C ILE A 107 8.20 -0.17 5.43
N LYS A 108 8.10 0.30 4.19
CA LYS A 108 9.23 0.90 3.45
C LYS A 108 9.80 2.12 4.16
N ASN A 109 8.94 3.03 4.62
CA ASN A 109 9.38 4.22 5.35
C ASN A 109 10.15 3.87 6.64
N ARG A 110 9.69 2.85 7.39
CA ARG A 110 10.41 2.38 8.59
C ARG A 110 11.73 1.70 8.24
N ALA A 111 11.74 0.89 7.18
CA ALA A 111 12.93 0.21 6.70
C ALA A 111 13.99 1.20 6.23
N ASP A 112 13.60 2.25 5.52
CA ASP A 112 14.46 3.34 5.03
C ASP A 112 15.13 4.10 6.19
N ILE A 113 14.36 4.52 7.19
CA ILE A 113 14.89 5.24 8.37
C ILE A 113 15.85 4.35 9.20
N ARG A 114 15.60 3.05 9.28
CA ARG A 114 16.35 2.11 10.13
C ARG A 114 17.42 1.32 9.37
N ASN A 115 17.47 1.47 8.04
CA ASN A 115 18.25 0.64 7.13
C ASN A 115 18.03 -0.88 7.37
N GLU A 116 16.77 -1.28 7.59
CA GLU A 116 16.37 -2.68 7.77
C GLU A 116 16.10 -3.33 6.41
N HIS A 117 16.39 -4.63 6.27
CA HIS A 117 16.03 -5.38 5.07
C HIS A 117 14.52 -5.39 4.87
N GLU A 118 14.07 -5.18 3.63
CA GLU A 118 12.64 -5.15 3.29
C GLU A 118 11.98 -6.52 3.58
N GLU A 119 11.23 -6.59 4.68
CA GLU A 119 10.44 -7.77 5.03
C GLU A 119 9.02 -7.65 4.45
N ASN A 120 8.77 -8.14 3.23
CA ASN A 120 7.42 -8.13 2.64
C ASN A 120 6.53 -9.31 3.11
N SER A 121 6.63 -9.67 4.39
CA SER A 121 5.92 -10.83 4.95
C SER A 121 4.56 -10.43 5.55
N THR A 122 3.59 -11.35 5.58
CA THR A 122 2.29 -11.13 6.27
C THR A 122 2.46 -10.79 7.77
N ARG A 123 3.60 -11.14 8.37
CA ARG A 123 3.93 -10.73 9.74
C ARG A 123 4.28 -9.24 9.81
N ALA A 124 5.05 -8.74 8.85
CA ALA A 124 5.39 -7.33 8.75
C ALA A 124 4.15 -6.46 8.53
N PHE A 125 3.26 -6.84 7.60
CA PHE A 125 1.97 -6.17 7.40
C PHE A 125 1.11 -6.12 8.68
N ARG A 126 1.02 -7.23 9.42
CA ARG A 126 0.31 -7.25 10.71
C ARG A 126 0.93 -6.30 11.72
N LYS A 127 2.26 -6.27 11.83
CA LYS A 127 2.97 -5.33 12.72
C LYS A 127 2.85 -3.86 12.29
N ALA A 128 2.71 -3.60 10.99
CA ALA A 128 2.50 -2.25 10.48
C ALA A 128 1.08 -1.74 10.77
N ALA A 129 0.10 -2.65 10.79
CA ALA A 129 -1.30 -2.32 11.07
C ALA A 129 -1.63 -2.09 12.56
N TYR A 130 -0.82 -2.64 13.48
CA TYR A 130 -0.91 -2.41 14.92
C TYR A 130 -0.22 -1.12 15.35
#